data_AF-A0A8X6RUB3-F1
#
_entry.id   AF-A0A8X6RUB3-F1
#
_cell.length_a   1.000
_cell.length_b   1.000
_cell.length_c   1.000
_cell.angle_alpha   90.00
_cell.angle_beta   90.00
_cell.angle_gamma   90.00
#
_symmetry.space_group_name_H-M   'P 1'
#
loop_
_entity.id
_entity.type
_entity.pdbx_description
1 polymer ?
#
loop_
_entity_poly.entity_id
_entity_poly.type
_entity_poly.pdbx_seq_one_letter_code
_entity_poly.pdbx_strand_id
1 'polypeptide(L)' 'MHIALFVKRFLVDKLIHGLEDPPYCPNITSYDLYLFRKVNIVLMGTHFQSVEAVKAKTTDLLKMVTPNEPQHCFER' A
#
# COMPACT_ATOMS: atom_id res chain seq x y z
N MET A 1 -9.79 -8.37 -1.91
CA MET A 1 -10.58 -8.52 -3.15
C MET A 1 -11.65 -7.42 -3.21
N HIS A 2 -11.43 -6.35 -3.99
CA HIS A 2 -12.44 -5.29 -4.20
C HIS A 2 -13.39 -5.71 -5.34
N ILE A 3 -14.38 -6.54 -5.04
CA ILE A 3 -15.22 -7.22 -6.06
C ILE A 3 -16.51 -6.46 -6.38
N ALA A 4 -16.80 -5.37 -5.66
CA ALA A 4 -18.04 -4.62 -5.83
C ALA A 4 -18.19 -4.16 -7.30
N LEU A 5 -19.37 -4.40 -7.87
CA LEU A 5 -19.66 -4.10 -9.28
C LEU A 5 -19.38 -2.64 -9.64
N PHE A 6 -19.65 -1.73 -8.71
CA PHE A 6 -19.35 -0.31 -8.86
C PHE A 6 -17.85 -0.04 -9.06
N VAL A 7 -16.99 -0.69 -8.27
CA VAL A 7 -15.53 -0.56 -8.36
C VAL A 7 -15.03 -1.14 -9.68
N LYS A 8 -15.56 -2.29 -10.12
CA LYS A 8 -15.21 -2.88 -11.42
C LYS A 8 -15.54 -1.96 -12.60
N ARG A 9 -16.74 -1.35 -12.59
CA ARG A 9 -17.15 -0.39 -13.63
C ARG A 9 -16.24 0.83 -13.65
N PHE A 10 -15.95 1.41 -12.47
CA PHE A 10 -15.03 2.54 -12.36
C PHE A 10 -13.62 2.23 -12.93
N LEU A 11 -13.09 1.03 -12.66
CA LEU A 11 -11.78 0.63 -13.18
C LEU A 11 -11.78 0.46 -14.71
N VAL A 12 -12.85 -0.15 -15.26
CA VAL A 12 -13.03 -0.30 -16.72
C VAL A 12 -13.18 1.07 -17.40
N ASP A 13 -13.98 1.98 -16.84
CA ASP A 13 -14.18 3.34 -17.36
C ASP A 13 -12.87 4.15 -17.37
N LYS A 14 -11.93 3.84 -16.46
CA LYS A 14 -10.61 4.46 -16.36
C LYS A 14 -9.53 3.74 -17.16
N LEU A 15 -9.87 2.70 -17.93
CA LEU A 15 -8.91 1.84 -18.66
C LEU A 15 -7.81 1.24 -17.77
N ILE A 16 -8.11 1.08 -16.47
CA ILE A 16 -7.19 0.44 -15.52
C ILE A 16 -7.44 -1.06 -15.60
N HIS A 17 -6.53 -1.77 -16.25
CA HIS A 17 -6.55 -3.22 -16.29
C HIS A 17 -6.32 -3.75 -14.88
N GLY A 18 -7.35 -4.36 -14.29
CA GLY A 18 -7.23 -5.01 -12.99
C GLY A 18 -6.36 -6.25 -13.12
N LEU A 19 -5.22 -6.27 -12.41
CA LEU A 19 -4.45 -7.50 -12.22
C LEU A 19 -5.30 -8.44 -11.37
N GLU A 20 -5.56 -9.65 -11.89
CA GLU A 20 -6.36 -10.65 -11.19
C GLU A 20 -5.54 -11.21 -10.03
N ASP A 21 -5.84 -10.75 -8.80
CA ASP A 21 -5.19 -11.24 -7.58
C ASP A 21 -5.99 -12.44 -7.04
N PRO A 22 -5.39 -13.64 -6.93
CA PRO A 22 -6.10 -14.82 -6.45
C PRO A 22 -6.62 -14.60 -5.01
N PRO A 23 -7.81 -15.12 -4.69
CA PRO A 23 -8.33 -15.07 -3.34
C PRO A 23 -7.35 -15.77 -2.38
N TYR A 24 -6.96 -15.07 -1.31
CA TYR A 24 -5.96 -15.53 -0.35
C TYR A 24 -4.59 -15.85 -0.97
N CYS A 25 -4.08 -14.98 -1.85
CA CYS A 25 -2.71 -15.05 -2.32
C CYS A 25 -1.74 -15.10 -1.10
N PRO A 26 -1.05 -16.23 -0.84
CA PRO A 26 -0.23 -16.39 0.37
C PRO A 26 1.03 -15.52 0.33
N ASN A 27 1.38 -14.99 -0.85
CA ASN A 27 2.22 -13.81 -0.98
C ASN A 27 1.31 -12.59 -0.98
N ILE A 28 0.92 -12.18 0.23
CA ILE A 28 0.53 -10.81 0.59
C ILE A 28 1.32 -9.86 -0.31
N THR A 29 0.63 -9.02 -1.08
CA THR A 29 1.22 -8.27 -2.19
C THR A 29 2.57 -7.68 -1.78
N SER A 30 3.57 -7.75 -2.66
CA SER A 30 4.93 -7.33 -2.31
C SER A 30 4.98 -5.88 -1.80
N TYR A 31 4.00 -5.07 -2.21
CA TYR A 31 3.74 -3.74 -1.67
C TYR A 31 3.28 -3.74 -0.21
N ASP A 32 2.27 -4.55 0.17
CA ASP A 32 1.79 -4.64 1.54
C ASP A 32 2.90 -5.13 2.50
N LEU A 33 3.68 -6.14 2.10
CA LEU A 33 4.78 -6.65 2.93
C LEU A 33 5.96 -5.69 3.05
N TYR A 34 6.25 -4.91 2.02
CA TYR A 34 7.37 -3.99 2.03
C TYR A 34 7.01 -2.66 2.69
N LEU A 35 5.95 -2.01 2.19
CA LEU A 35 5.56 -0.67 2.62
C LEU A 35 5.05 -0.69 4.06
N PHE A 36 4.09 -1.56 4.37
CA PHE A 36 3.53 -1.57 5.72
C PHE A 36 4.55 -2.06 6.73
N ARG A 37 5.47 -2.95 6.37
CA ARG A 37 6.55 -3.35 7.29
C ARG A 37 7.50 -2.20 7.57
N LYS A 38 7.93 -1.45 6.55
CA LYS A 38 8.77 -0.25 6.75
C LYS A 38 8.07 0.79 7.60
N VAL A 39 6.83 1.12 7.26
CA VAL A 39 6.03 2.10 8.01
C VAL A 39 5.80 1.62 9.44
N ASN A 40 5.42 0.35 9.64
CA ASN A 40 5.17 -0.21 10.97
C ASN A 40 6.43 -0.23 11.84
N ILE A 41 7.61 -0.60 11.30
CA ILE A 41 8.87 -0.54 12.04
C ILE A 41 9.15 0.88 12.56
N VAL A 42 8.89 1.91 11.75
CA VAL A 42 9.16 3.30 12.16
C VAL A 42 8.09 3.85 13.10
N LEU A 43 6.85 3.37 13.00
CA LEU A 43 5.75 3.75 13.89
C LEU A 43 5.73 2.90 15.19
N MET A 44 6.50 1.81 15.25
CA MET A 44 6.51 0.93 16.41
C MET A 44 7.02 1.66 17.64
N GLY A 45 6.26 1.59 18.74
CA GLY A 45 6.61 2.25 20.00
C GLY A 45 6.39 3.77 20.02
N THR A 46 5.86 4.37 18.95
CA THR A 46 5.48 5.79 18.98
C THR A 46 4.06 5.96 19.49
N HIS A 47 3.87 6.74 20.55
CA HIS A 47 2.53 7.09 21.06
C HIS A 47 2.02 8.36 20.37
N PHE A 48 1.00 8.22 19.53
CA PHE A 48 0.37 9.36 18.85
C PHE A 48 -0.78 9.92 19.69
N GLN A 49 -0.75 11.23 19.93
CA GLN A 49 -1.81 11.92 20.70
C GLN A 49 -2.99 12.36 19.82
N SER A 50 -2.82 12.41 18.49
CA SER A 50 -3.87 12.83 17.56
C SER A 50 -3.74 12.18 16.18
N VAL A 51 -4.84 12.18 15.43
CA VAL A 51 -4.90 11.65 14.06
C VAL A 51 -4.07 12.51 13.11
N GLU A 52 -4.00 13.82 13.35
CA GLU A 52 -3.20 14.76 12.57
C GLU A 52 -1.70 14.44 12.70
N ALA A 53 -1.26 14.09 13.91
CA ALA A 53 0.12 13.68 14.15
C ALA A 53 0.48 12.39 13.42
N VAL A 54 -0.45 11.42 13.36
CA VAL A 54 -0.27 10.20 12.56
C VAL A 54 -0.15 10.54 11.09
N LYS A 55 -1.08 11.35 10.55
CA LYS A 55 -1.06 11.75 9.14
C LYS A 55 0.23 12.47 8.75
N ALA A 56 0.71 13.40 9.57
CA ALA A 56 1.95 14.11 9.34
C ALA A 56 3.16 13.16 9.31
N LYS A 57 3.30 12.31 10.34
CA LYS A 57 4.39 11.33 10.42
C LYS A 57 4.36 10.32 9.28
N THR A 58 3.20 9.76 8.96
CA THR A 58 3.06 8.84 7.83
C THR A 58 3.41 9.53 6.51
N THR A 59 3.01 10.78 6.32
CA THR A 59 3.33 11.56 5.11
C THR A 59 4.83 11.78 4.96
N ASP A 60 5.53 12.13 6.04
CA ASP A 60 6.97 12.32 6.00
C ASP A 60 7.71 11.00 5.74
N LEU A 61 7.23 9.88 6.30
CA LEU A 61 7.77 8.56 6.00
C LEU A 61 7.56 8.16 4.54
N LEU A 62 6.38 8.42 3.99
CA LEU A 62 6.08 8.12 2.58
C LEU A 62 6.95 8.96 1.62
N LYS A 63 7.32 10.20 1.99
CA LYS A 63 8.26 11.03 1.21
C LYS A 63 9.69 10.49 1.23
N MET A 64 10.07 9.75 2.28
CA MET A 64 11.39 9.14 2.40
C MET A 64 11.51 7.81 1.63
N VAL A 65 10.38 7.19 1.25
CA VAL A 65 10.39 6.00 0.39
C VAL A 65 10.72 6.44 -1.03
N THR A 66 11.93 6.11 -1.48
CA THR A 66 12.45 6.51 -2.80
C THR A 66 11.65 5.85 -3.93
N PRO A 67 11.39 6.52 -5.06
CA PRO A 67 10.55 5.97 -6.15
C PRO A 67 11.01 4.62 -6.73
N ASN A 68 12.30 4.30 -6.60
CA ASN A 68 12.90 3.08 -7.13
C ASN A 68 12.85 1.88 -6.17
N GLU A 69 12.55 2.10 -4.90
CA GLU A 69 12.41 1.02 -3.92
C GLU A 69 11.24 0.04 -4.20
N PRO A 70 10.05 0.50 -4.66
CA PRO A 70 8.98 -0.43 -5.01
C PRO A 70 9.27 -1.24 -6.28
N GLN A 71 10.19 -0.84 -7.16
CA GLN A 71 10.54 -1.63 -8.36
C GLN A 71 11.17 -2.99 -8.00
N HIS A 72 12.02 -3.01 -6.96
CA HIS A 72 12.61 -4.24 -6.43
C HIS A 72 11.56 -5.23 -5.88
N CYS A 73 10.34 -4.77 -5.57
CA CYS A 73 9.23 -5.64 -5.15
C CYS A 73 8.54 -6.35 -6.32
N PHE A 74 8.75 -5.90 -7.56
CA PHE A 74 8.20 -6.47 -8.79
C PHE A 74 9.24 -7.19 -9.64
N GLU A 75 10.53 -6.97 -9.39
CA GLU A 75 11.63 -7.73 -9.96
C GLU A 75 11.69 -9.11 -9.28
N ARG A 76 11.22 -10.14 -9.99
CA ARG A 76 11.43 -11.56 -9.69
C ARG A 76 12.12 -12.22 -10.86
#